data_AF-A0A4Q7KRT3-F1
#
_entry.id   AF-A0A4Q7KRT3-F1
#
_cell.length_a   1.000
_cell.length_b   1.000
_cell.length_c   1.000
_cell.angle_alpha   90.00
_cell.angle_beta   90.00
_cell.angle_gamma   90.00
#
_symmetry.space_group_name_H-M   'P 1'
#
loop_
_entity.id
_entity.type
_entity.pdbx_description
1 polymer ?
#
loop_
_entity_poly.entity_id
_entity_poly.type
_entity_poly.pdbx_seq_one_letter_code
_entity_poly.pdbx_strand_id
1 'polypeptide(L)'
;MADREQAFPRTAVLTALGLAVLLAVGVVIAAQVSGGDENAAPPSPTQKPPRTGPLPVVPVPAPAADSPDCASLLPALPAVVVSNGEQWPRLPLAEPAPRATAAWGTPTGDPAILRCGLDRPAELTPTSALREVNGVRWLPVSREDATTFWAVDRAVFVVLTVPPTAGTGVLQDVSTALGRALPPRR
;
A
#
# COMPACT_ATOMS: atom_id res chain seq x y z
N MET A 1 -78.50 -15.97 -25.95
CA MET A 1 -77.16 -16.53 -25.62
C MET A 1 -77.09 -16.54 -24.11
N ALA A 2 -77.24 -17.71 -23.51
CA ALA A 2 -77.34 -17.88 -22.06
C ALA A 2 -75.98 -17.75 -21.41
N ASP A 3 -75.90 -16.90 -20.38
CA ASP A 3 -74.82 -16.85 -19.41
C ASP A 3 -74.57 -18.24 -18.82
N ARG A 4 -73.38 -18.77 -19.04
CA ARG A 4 -72.85 -19.91 -18.28
C ARG A 4 -72.02 -19.35 -17.15
N GLU A 5 -72.68 -19.03 -16.04
CA GLU A 5 -72.02 -18.95 -14.73
C GLU A 5 -71.42 -20.33 -14.42
N GLN A 6 -70.14 -20.49 -14.71
CA GLN A 6 -69.37 -21.63 -14.25
C GLN A 6 -69.18 -21.44 -12.75
N ALA A 7 -70.03 -22.14 -11.97
CA ALA A 7 -69.90 -22.27 -10.53
C ALA A 7 -68.54 -22.86 -10.20
N PHE A 8 -67.54 -22.00 -9.98
CA PHE A 8 -66.22 -22.41 -9.51
C PHE A 8 -66.41 -23.10 -8.16
N PRO A 9 -66.10 -24.41 -8.04
CA PRO A 9 -66.28 -25.11 -6.79
C PRO A 9 -65.37 -24.43 -5.76
N ARG A 10 -65.95 -23.93 -4.66
CA ARG A 10 -65.22 -23.20 -3.61
C ARG A 10 -64.00 -23.98 -3.11
N THR A 11 -64.05 -25.30 -3.17
CA THR A 11 -62.94 -26.22 -2.87
C THR A 11 -61.74 -26.09 -3.82
N ALA A 12 -61.94 -25.81 -5.11
CA ALA A 12 -60.85 -25.56 -6.06
C ALA A 12 -60.17 -24.21 -5.81
N VAL A 13 -60.94 -23.19 -5.43
CA VAL A 13 -60.39 -21.86 -5.09
C VAL A 13 -59.58 -21.94 -3.79
N LEU A 14 -60.06 -22.66 -2.77
CA LEU A 14 -59.36 -22.81 -1.49
C LEU A 14 -58.07 -23.63 -1.62
N THR A 15 -58.06 -24.68 -2.45
CA THR A 15 -56.86 -25.50 -2.69
C THR A 15 -55.80 -24.74 -3.48
N ALA A 16 -56.20 -23.97 -4.51
CA ALA A 16 -55.28 -23.11 -5.25
C ALA A 16 -54.67 -22.02 -4.36
N LEU A 17 -55.47 -21.39 -3.49
CA LEU A 17 -54.98 -20.39 -2.54
C LEU A 17 -54.01 -21.01 -1.53
N GLY A 18 -54.34 -22.18 -0.99
CA GLY A 18 -53.46 -22.92 -0.08
C GLY A 18 -52.10 -23.26 -0.71
N LEU A 19 -52.11 -23.77 -1.95
CA LEU A 19 -50.88 -24.11 -2.68
C LEU A 19 -50.02 -22.87 -2.97
N ALA A 20 -50.65 -21.75 -3.35
CA ALA A 20 -49.96 -20.50 -3.61
C ALA A 20 -49.27 -19.95 -2.35
N VAL A 21 -49.94 -20.00 -1.20
CA VAL A 21 -49.36 -19.59 0.08
C VAL A 21 -48.20 -20.52 0.47
N LEU A 22 -48.36 -21.83 0.30
CA LEU A 22 -47.32 -22.81 0.61
C LEU A 22 -46.06 -22.61 -0.25
N LEU A 23 -46.23 -22.34 -1.54
CA LEU A 23 -45.13 -21.99 -2.46
C LEU A 23 -44.44 -20.69 -2.05
N ALA A 24 -45.21 -19.64 -1.72
CA ALA A 24 -44.65 -18.37 -1.29
C ALA A 24 -43.80 -18.52 -0.01
N VAL A 25 -44.30 -19.27 0.97
CA VAL A 25 -43.57 -19.56 2.22
C VAL A 25 -42.31 -20.40 1.92
N GLY A 26 -42.42 -21.41 1.05
CA GLY A 26 -41.26 -22.22 0.62
C GLY A 26 -40.16 -21.39 -0.05
N VAL A 27 -40.52 -20.46 -0.94
CA VAL A 27 -39.58 -19.55 -1.62
C VAL A 27 -38.89 -18.62 -0.62
N VAL A 28 -39.64 -18.07 0.34
CA VAL A 28 -39.07 -17.20 1.39
C VAL A 28 -38.08 -17.99 2.26
N ILE A 29 -38.41 -19.21 2.66
CA ILE A 29 -37.51 -20.05 3.47
C ILE A 29 -36.26 -20.46 2.66
N ALA A 30 -36.43 -20.83 1.38
CA ALA A 30 -35.32 -21.17 0.51
C ALA A 30 -34.35 -20.00 0.29
N ALA A 31 -34.87 -18.77 0.16
CA ALA A 31 -34.05 -17.56 0.05
C ALA A 31 -33.20 -17.28 1.31
N GLN A 32 -33.73 -17.56 2.50
CA GLN A 32 -33.02 -17.35 3.77
C GLN A 32 -31.93 -18.40 4.03
N VAL A 33 -32.12 -19.64 3.56
CA VAL A 33 -31.14 -20.74 3.73
C VAL A 33 -30.05 -20.71 2.66
N SER A 34 -30.36 -20.18 1.47
CA SER A 34 -29.43 -20.20 0.33
C SER A 34 -28.37 -19.11 0.36
N GLY A 35 -28.43 -18.15 1.31
CA GLY A 35 -27.30 -17.31 1.72
C GLY A 35 -26.35 -16.91 0.60
N GLY A 36 -26.90 -16.53 -0.55
CA GLY A 36 -26.11 -16.09 -1.69
C GLY A 36 -25.71 -14.66 -1.40
N ASP A 37 -24.42 -14.43 -1.18
CA ASP A 37 -23.81 -13.11 -1.18
C ASP A 37 -23.92 -12.49 -2.60
N GLU A 38 -25.13 -12.27 -3.10
CA GLU A 38 -25.43 -11.45 -4.30
C GLU A 38 -25.35 -9.94 -3.98
N ASN A 39 -25.00 -9.60 -2.75
CA ASN A 39 -24.47 -8.29 -2.39
C ASN A 39 -22.94 -8.26 -2.51
N ALA A 40 -22.36 -8.97 -3.48
CA ALA A 40 -21.06 -8.58 -4.01
C ALA A 40 -21.26 -7.25 -4.75
N ALA A 41 -21.20 -6.16 -3.99
CA ALA A 41 -21.09 -4.82 -4.54
C ALA A 41 -20.02 -4.85 -5.66
N PRO A 42 -20.27 -4.26 -6.84
CA PRO A 42 -19.22 -4.13 -7.85
C PRO A 42 -17.99 -3.53 -7.15
N PRO A 43 -16.76 -4.04 -7.41
CA PRO A 43 -15.58 -3.57 -6.72
C PRO A 43 -15.56 -2.05 -6.80
N SER A 44 -15.60 -1.40 -5.64
CA SER A 44 -15.57 0.06 -5.55
C SER A 44 -14.41 0.56 -6.42
N PRO A 45 -14.63 1.50 -7.36
CA PRO A 45 -13.62 1.93 -8.34
C PRO A 45 -12.43 2.69 -7.71
N THR A 46 -12.33 2.72 -6.38
CA THR A 46 -11.33 3.46 -5.61
C THR A 46 -10.21 2.59 -5.04
N GLN A 47 -10.28 1.25 -5.14
CA GLN A 47 -9.24 0.40 -4.54
C GLN A 47 -8.23 -0.08 -5.58
N LYS A 48 -6.99 0.43 -5.48
CA LYS A 48 -5.85 -0.01 -6.31
C LYS A 48 -5.71 -1.54 -6.15
N PRO A 49 -5.63 -2.30 -7.26
CA PRO A 49 -5.47 -3.75 -7.16
C PRO A 49 -4.20 -4.08 -6.36
N PRO A 50 -4.24 -5.11 -5.52
CA PRO A 50 -3.10 -5.49 -4.71
C PRO A 50 -1.91 -5.88 -5.60
N ARG A 51 -0.70 -5.53 -5.16
CA ARG A 51 0.56 -5.91 -5.79
C ARG A 51 0.73 -7.42 -5.70
N THR A 52 0.92 -8.06 -6.85
CA THR A 52 1.01 -9.53 -6.98
C THR A 52 2.43 -10.04 -7.30
N GLY A 53 3.43 -9.17 -7.40
CA GLY A 53 4.78 -9.57 -7.77
C GLY A 53 5.88 -8.60 -7.31
N PRO A 54 7.15 -8.85 -7.70
CA PRO A 54 8.28 -8.00 -7.39
C PRO A 54 8.06 -6.55 -7.86
N LEU A 55 8.51 -5.60 -7.06
CA LEU A 55 8.35 -4.17 -7.32
C LEU A 55 9.33 -3.72 -8.42
N PRO A 56 8.84 -3.25 -9.59
CA PRO A 56 9.71 -2.58 -10.55
C PRO A 56 10.15 -1.24 -9.96
N VAL A 57 11.46 -1.00 -9.97
CA VAL A 57 12.05 0.27 -9.54
C VAL A 57 12.88 0.84 -10.68
N VAL A 58 12.53 2.05 -11.10
CA VAL A 58 13.29 2.75 -12.14
C VAL A 58 14.70 3.07 -11.61
N PRO A 59 15.77 2.71 -12.35
CA PRO A 59 17.14 3.10 -12.02
C PRO A 59 17.30 4.62 -12.06
N VAL A 60 18.04 5.14 -11.08
CA VAL A 60 18.46 6.54 -11.02
C VAL A 60 19.99 6.53 -10.87
N PRO A 61 20.74 7.45 -11.50
CA PRO A 61 22.18 7.53 -11.32
C PRO A 61 22.57 7.59 -9.83
N ALA A 62 23.35 6.61 -9.41
CA ALA A 62 23.85 6.47 -8.05
C ALA A 62 25.33 6.04 -8.10
N PRO A 63 26.25 6.98 -8.42
CA PRO A 63 27.66 6.65 -8.67
C PRO A 63 28.37 6.05 -7.45
N ALA A 64 27.88 6.31 -6.23
CA ALA A 64 28.41 5.75 -5.00
C ALA A 64 27.63 4.52 -4.50
N ALA A 65 26.73 3.92 -5.30
CA ALA A 65 25.93 2.77 -4.88
C ALA A 65 26.78 1.54 -4.51
N ASP A 66 27.94 1.35 -5.14
CA ASP A 66 28.88 0.26 -4.85
C ASP A 66 29.90 0.61 -3.74
N SER A 67 29.73 1.75 -3.07
CA SER A 67 30.63 2.16 -1.97
C SER A 67 30.52 1.22 -0.75
N PRO A 68 31.58 1.13 0.07
CA PRO A 68 31.53 0.41 1.35
C PRO A 68 30.43 0.91 2.29
N ASP A 69 30.11 2.21 2.23
CA ASP A 69 29.05 2.81 3.04
C ASP A 69 27.66 2.30 2.63
N CYS A 70 27.39 2.20 1.33
CA CYS A 70 26.12 1.61 0.88
C CYS A 70 26.07 0.10 1.13
N ALA A 71 27.20 -0.60 0.98
CA ALA A 71 27.30 -2.02 1.28
C ALA A 71 27.04 -2.32 2.78
N SER A 72 27.43 -1.42 3.70
CA SER A 72 27.17 -1.56 5.13
C SER A 72 25.74 -1.16 5.53
N LEU A 73 25.16 -0.14 4.87
CA LEU A 73 23.81 0.32 5.15
C LEU A 73 22.73 -0.71 4.78
N LEU A 74 22.80 -1.27 3.58
CA LEU A 74 21.73 -2.13 3.02
C LEU A 74 21.32 -3.34 3.89
N PRO A 75 22.26 -4.08 4.52
CA PRO A 75 21.91 -5.14 5.47
C PRO A 75 21.49 -4.62 6.85
N ALA A 76 21.86 -3.39 7.24
CA ALA A 76 21.45 -2.78 8.50
C ALA A 76 20.02 -2.20 8.46
N LEU A 77 19.45 -2.03 7.26
CA LEU A 77 18.09 -1.57 7.08
C LEU A 77 17.07 -2.58 7.63
N PRO A 78 15.98 -2.11 8.25
CA PRO A 78 14.99 -2.99 8.86
C PRO A 78 14.25 -3.84 7.82
N ALA A 79 13.97 -5.09 8.17
CA ALA A 79 13.15 -5.97 7.34
C ALA A 79 11.66 -5.53 7.30
N VAL A 80 11.21 -4.85 8.36
CA VAL A 80 9.86 -4.31 8.50
C VAL A 80 9.97 -2.93 9.15
N VAL A 81 9.28 -1.95 8.61
CA VAL A 81 9.11 -0.63 9.24
C VAL A 81 7.68 -0.47 9.73
N VAL A 82 7.46 0.31 10.77
CA VAL A 82 6.11 0.60 11.29
C VAL A 82 5.71 2.00 10.85
N SER A 83 4.59 2.09 10.12
CA SER A 83 4.09 3.36 9.60
C SER A 83 2.58 3.43 9.71
N ASN A 84 2.06 4.52 10.28
CA ASN A 84 0.64 4.71 10.59
C ASN A 84 0.02 3.54 11.39
N GLY A 85 0.80 2.93 12.28
CA GLY A 85 0.36 1.78 13.08
C GLY A 85 0.32 0.44 12.33
N GLU A 86 0.70 0.42 11.05
CA GLU A 86 0.76 -0.77 10.21
C GLU A 86 2.21 -1.20 9.95
N GLN A 87 2.43 -2.51 9.80
CA GLN A 87 3.72 -3.07 9.42
C GLN A 87 3.91 -3.02 7.91
N TRP A 88 5.01 -2.41 7.46
CA TRP A 88 5.40 -2.33 6.06
C TRP A 88 6.62 -3.22 5.86
N PRO A 89 6.44 -4.47 5.38
CA PRO A 89 7.55 -5.37 5.12
C PRO A 89 8.38 -4.89 3.92
N ARG A 90 9.65 -5.32 3.89
CA ARG A 90 10.54 -5.09 2.75
C ARG A 90 9.99 -5.81 1.51
N LEU A 91 9.91 -5.08 0.41
CA LEU A 91 9.39 -5.58 -0.86
C LEU A 91 10.51 -6.20 -1.69
N PRO A 92 10.28 -7.36 -2.34
CA PRO A 92 11.19 -7.87 -3.35
C PRO A 92 11.21 -6.91 -4.55
N LEU A 93 12.37 -6.66 -5.13
CA LEU A 93 12.53 -5.82 -6.32
C LEU A 93 12.53 -6.69 -7.58
N ALA A 94 11.97 -6.17 -8.67
CA ALA A 94 12.04 -6.84 -9.96
C ALA A 94 13.46 -6.76 -10.54
N GLU A 95 13.88 -7.82 -11.22
CA GLU A 95 15.20 -7.89 -11.86
C GLU A 95 15.20 -7.22 -13.26
N PRO A 96 16.28 -6.51 -13.64
CA PRO A 96 17.47 -6.22 -12.84
C PRO A 96 17.20 -5.15 -11.76
N ALA A 97 17.47 -5.49 -10.50
CA ALA A 97 17.25 -4.57 -9.39
C ALA A 97 18.30 -3.44 -9.39
N PRO A 98 17.90 -2.17 -9.20
CA PRO A 98 18.86 -1.09 -9.00
C PRO A 98 19.74 -1.35 -7.77
N ARG A 99 21.04 -1.06 -7.89
CA ARG A 99 22.01 -1.24 -6.81
C ARG A 99 21.63 -0.40 -5.59
N ALA A 100 22.03 -0.86 -4.41
CA ALA A 100 21.86 -0.16 -3.13
C ALA A 100 20.44 0.41 -2.90
N THR A 101 19.43 -0.35 -3.29
CA THR A 101 18.01 0.03 -3.22
C THR A 101 17.24 -0.88 -2.27
N ALA A 102 16.33 -0.30 -1.49
CA ALA A 102 15.37 -1.02 -0.66
C ALA A 102 13.99 -0.39 -0.80
N ALA A 103 12.94 -1.17 -0.62
CA ALA A 103 11.58 -0.64 -0.62
C ALA A 103 10.74 -1.33 0.46
N TRP A 104 9.77 -0.61 1.00
CA TRP A 104 8.79 -1.11 1.96
C TRP A 104 7.40 -0.68 1.51
N GLY A 105 6.40 -1.51 1.78
CA GLY A 105 5.04 -1.20 1.38
C GLY A 105 4.05 -2.28 1.76
N THR A 106 2.78 -1.92 1.71
CA THR A 106 1.66 -2.86 1.81
C THR A 106 1.27 -3.33 0.40
N PRO A 107 0.42 -4.37 0.26
CA PRO A 107 -0.02 -4.85 -1.05
C PRO A 107 -0.75 -3.77 -1.87
N THR A 108 -1.52 -2.88 -1.25
CA THR A 108 -2.37 -1.91 -1.96
C THR A 108 -1.81 -0.49 -1.97
N GLY A 109 -0.81 -0.19 -1.13
CA GLY A 109 -0.19 1.13 -1.02
C GLY A 109 0.98 1.38 -1.98
N ASP A 110 1.23 2.66 -2.26
CA ASP A 110 2.48 3.09 -2.87
C ASP A 110 3.65 2.81 -1.91
N PRO A 111 4.80 2.35 -2.42
CA PRO A 111 5.92 1.96 -1.57
C PRO A 111 6.77 3.17 -1.17
N ALA A 112 7.38 3.08 0.01
CA ALA A 112 8.53 3.92 0.34
C ALA A 112 9.79 3.29 -0.26
N ILE A 113 10.61 4.08 -0.94
CA ILE A 113 11.80 3.60 -1.66
C ILE A 113 13.04 4.33 -1.15
N LEU A 114 14.04 3.57 -0.70
CA LEU A 114 15.36 4.05 -0.33
C LEU A 114 16.37 3.73 -1.41
N ARG A 115 17.23 4.69 -1.74
CA ARG A 115 18.40 4.52 -2.60
C ARG A 115 19.63 5.13 -1.91
N CYS A 116 20.75 4.42 -1.92
CA CYS A 116 22.00 4.90 -1.35
C CYS A 116 23.01 5.27 -2.46
N GLY A 117 23.78 6.33 -2.23
CA GLY A 117 24.91 6.70 -3.10
C GLY A 117 24.52 7.57 -4.29
N LEU A 118 23.45 8.35 -4.18
CA LEU A 118 23.06 9.34 -5.19
C LEU A 118 23.99 10.57 -5.16
N ASP A 119 23.97 11.34 -6.24
CA ASP A 119 24.67 12.63 -6.32
C ASP A 119 24.03 13.67 -5.42
N ARG A 120 24.80 14.69 -5.00
CA ARG A 120 24.28 15.81 -4.22
C ARG A 120 23.07 16.46 -4.92
N PRO A 121 21.93 16.66 -4.24
CA PRO A 121 20.77 17.30 -4.85
C PRO A 121 21.02 18.79 -5.05
N ALA A 122 20.47 19.35 -6.13
CA ALA A 122 20.62 20.77 -6.47
C ALA A 122 19.95 21.68 -5.43
N GLU A 123 18.92 21.17 -4.76
CA GLU A 123 18.16 21.85 -3.71
C GLU A 123 18.95 22.02 -2.39
N LEU A 124 20.09 21.33 -2.23
CA LEU A 124 20.95 21.45 -1.06
C LEU A 124 21.87 22.68 -1.17
N THR A 125 21.45 23.77 -0.52
CA THR A 125 22.18 25.03 -0.39
C THR A 125 22.58 25.27 1.06
N PRO A 126 23.48 26.24 1.35
CA PRO A 126 23.86 26.59 2.72
C PRO A 126 22.69 27.07 3.60
N THR A 127 21.57 27.48 3.01
CA THR A 127 20.39 27.98 3.71
C THR A 127 19.23 26.99 3.69
N SER A 128 19.43 25.76 3.22
CA SER A 128 18.38 24.75 3.17
C SER A 128 17.86 24.42 4.57
N ALA A 129 16.53 24.35 4.69
CA ALA A 129 15.88 23.92 5.91
C ALA A 129 15.99 22.39 6.06
N LEU A 130 16.87 21.95 6.96
CA LEU A 130 17.05 20.52 7.26
C LEU A 130 16.14 20.08 8.40
N ARG A 131 15.60 18.87 8.28
CA ARG A 131 14.85 18.18 9.33
C ARG A 131 15.73 17.15 10.00
N GLU A 132 15.92 17.27 11.31
CA GLU A 132 16.63 16.26 12.09
C GLU A 132 15.67 15.19 12.59
N VAL A 133 16.00 13.92 12.35
CA VAL A 133 15.22 12.76 12.80
C VAL A 133 16.21 11.70 13.28
N ASN A 134 16.10 11.29 14.55
CA ASN A 134 16.96 10.27 15.16
C ASN A 134 18.47 10.50 14.89
N GLY A 135 18.91 11.76 14.97
CA GLY A 135 20.31 12.14 14.74
C GLY A 135 20.77 12.16 13.28
N VAL A 136 19.85 12.04 12.33
CA VAL A 136 20.10 12.15 10.88
C VAL A 136 19.49 13.45 10.36
N ARG A 137 20.26 14.23 9.60
CA ARG A 137 19.79 15.48 8.98
C ARG A 137 19.31 15.22 7.56
N TRP A 138 18.02 15.44 7.36
CA TRP A 138 17.33 15.23 6.10
C TRP A 138 16.99 16.56 5.42
N LEU A 139 17.28 16.69 4.14
CA LEU A 139 16.70 17.71 3.28
C LEU A 139 15.39 17.15 2.67
N PRO A 140 14.21 17.68 3.05
CA PRO A 140 12.95 17.29 2.42
C PRO A 140 12.73 18.05 1.11
N VAL A 141 12.34 17.31 0.07
CA VAL A 141 11.87 17.84 -1.22
C VAL A 141 10.48 17.26 -1.47
N SER A 142 9.45 18.07 -1.21
CA SER A 142 8.06 17.65 -1.38
C SER A 142 7.58 17.85 -2.82
N ARG A 143 6.83 16.87 -3.31
CA ARG A 143 6.04 16.87 -4.54
C ARG A 143 4.59 16.55 -4.17
N GLU A 144 3.68 16.61 -5.14
CA GLU A 144 2.26 16.31 -4.92
C GLU A 144 2.02 14.86 -4.45
N ASP A 145 2.82 13.93 -4.97
CA ASP A 145 2.64 12.48 -4.83
C ASP A 145 3.58 11.81 -3.81
N ALA A 146 4.63 12.51 -3.36
CA ALA A 146 5.59 12.00 -2.39
C ALA A 146 6.46 13.11 -1.78
N THR A 147 7.10 12.82 -0.65
CA THR A 147 8.24 13.62 -0.16
C THR A 147 9.52 12.81 -0.25
N THR A 148 10.55 13.39 -0.87
CA THR A 148 11.88 12.78 -0.97
C THR A 148 12.81 13.42 0.04
N PHE A 149 13.33 12.61 0.96
CA PHE A 149 14.24 13.01 2.01
C PHE A 149 15.65 12.60 1.63
N TRP A 150 16.58 13.55 1.63
CA TRP A 150 18.00 13.33 1.40
C TRP A 150 18.78 13.42 2.71
N ALA A 151 19.44 12.34 3.14
CA ALA A 151 20.38 12.40 4.25
C ALA A 151 21.66 13.08 3.76
N VAL A 152 21.98 14.23 4.36
CA VAL A 152 23.05 15.13 3.86
C VAL A 152 24.25 15.23 4.79
N ASP A 153 24.19 14.57 5.95
CA ASP A 153 25.19 14.60 7.01
C ASP A 153 25.96 13.27 7.12
N ARG A 154 26.07 12.51 6.02
CA ARG A 154 26.70 11.18 5.97
C ARG A 154 27.78 11.05 4.90
N ALA A 155 28.47 9.91 4.94
CA ALA A 155 29.53 9.50 4.01
C ALA A 155 29.09 9.42 2.52
N VAL A 156 27.80 9.20 2.32
CA VAL A 156 27.12 9.12 1.03
C VAL A 156 25.74 9.74 1.18
N PHE A 157 25.19 10.27 0.09
CA PHE A 157 23.82 10.73 0.10
C PHE A 157 22.87 9.53 0.03
N VAL A 158 21.97 9.43 1.01
CA VAL A 158 20.92 8.42 1.05
C VAL A 158 19.59 9.11 0.84
N VAL A 159 18.77 8.56 -0.04
CA VAL A 159 17.53 9.17 -0.49
C VAL A 159 16.37 8.26 -0.16
N LEU A 160 15.41 8.75 0.60
CA LEU A 160 14.19 8.05 0.96
C LEU A 160 12.99 8.81 0.39
N THR A 161 12.29 8.21 -0.58
CA THR A 161 11.02 8.72 -1.08
C THR A 161 9.88 8.07 -0.31
N VAL A 162 9.05 8.89 0.34
CA VAL A 162 7.95 8.47 1.20
C VAL A 162 6.62 8.96 0.60
N PRO A 163 5.67 8.05 0.31
CA PRO A 163 4.35 8.44 -0.15
C PRO A 163 3.52 9.06 1.00
N PRO A 164 2.53 9.91 0.70
CA PRO A 164 1.69 10.55 1.71
C PRO A 164 1.01 9.55 2.66
N THR A 165 0.63 8.38 2.12
CA THR A 165 -0.05 7.30 2.86
C THR A 165 0.83 6.60 3.90
N ALA A 166 2.16 6.72 3.81
CA ALA A 166 3.05 6.15 4.79
C ALA A 166 3.10 6.98 6.08
N GLY A 167 2.83 8.29 6.04
CA GLY A 167 3.09 9.16 7.19
C GLY A 167 4.60 9.26 7.49
N THR A 168 4.99 9.35 8.77
CA THR A 168 6.39 9.61 9.16
C THR A 168 7.16 8.39 9.66
N GLY A 169 6.49 7.26 9.92
CA GLY A 169 7.08 6.09 10.57
C GLY A 169 8.27 5.50 9.82
N VAL A 170 8.14 5.32 8.49
CA VAL A 170 9.26 4.86 7.65
C VAL A 170 10.51 5.74 7.82
N LEU A 171 10.35 7.07 7.83
CA LEU A 171 11.46 8.00 8.00
C LEU A 171 12.13 7.82 9.37
N GLN A 172 11.37 7.56 10.44
CA GLN A 172 11.90 7.34 11.78
C GLN A 172 12.76 6.07 11.85
N ASP A 173 12.21 4.94 11.39
CA ASP A 173 12.89 3.64 11.45
C ASP A 173 14.14 3.62 10.57
N VAL A 174 14.04 4.17 9.35
CA VAL A 174 15.19 4.34 8.45
C VAL A 174 16.24 5.25 9.07
N SER A 175 15.85 6.36 9.71
CA SER A 175 16.82 7.26 10.36
C SER A 175 17.57 6.55 11.49
N THR A 176 16.88 5.74 12.28
CA THR A 176 17.48 4.94 13.35
C THR A 176 18.51 3.95 12.78
N ALA A 177 18.16 3.23 11.71
CA ALA A 177 19.08 2.28 11.06
C ALA A 177 20.29 3.00 10.44
N LEU A 178 20.05 4.12 9.76
CA LEU A 178 21.07 4.91 9.08
C LEU A 178 22.03 5.56 10.08
N GLY A 179 21.54 6.08 11.21
CA GLY A 179 22.39 6.64 12.28
C GLY A 179 23.29 5.60 12.95
N ARG A 180 22.89 4.32 12.97
CA ARG A 180 23.74 3.22 13.47
C ARG A 180 24.77 2.77 12.44
N ALA A 181 24.37 2.68 11.18
CA ALA A 181 25.20 2.15 10.11
C ALA A 181 26.25 3.16 9.61
N LEU A 182 25.85 4.44 9.51
CA LEU A 182 26.66 5.49 8.92
C LEU A 182 26.84 6.64 9.93
N PRO A 183 28.06 6.87 10.45
CA PRO A 183 28.31 7.97 11.37
C PRO A 183 28.18 9.34 10.67
N PRO A 184 27.85 10.41 11.43
CA PRO A 184 27.80 11.75 10.89
C PRO A 184 29.17 12.23 10.40
N ARG A 185 29.19 12.95 9.27
CA ARG A 185 30.37 13.72 8.87
C ARG A 185 30.33 15.10 9.54
N ARG A 186 31.43 15.46 10.19
CA ARG A 186 31.64 16.78 10.79
C ARG A 186 31.98 17.81 9.72
#